data_AF-A0A067NBC3-F1
#
_entry.id   AF-A0A067NBC3-F1
#
_cell.length_a   1.000
_cell.length_b   1.000
_cell.length_c   1.000
_cell.angle_alpha   90.00
_cell.angle_beta   90.00
_cell.angle_gamma   90.00
#
_symmetry.space_group_name_H-M   'P 1'
#
loop_
_entity.id
_entity.type
_entity.pdbx_description
1 polymer ?
#
loop_
_entity_poly.entity_id
_entity_poly.type
_entity_poly.pdbx_seq_one_letter_code
_entity_poly.pdbx_strand_id
1 'polypeptide(L)'
;MVRTPPARTVTVTIRKRAVPYPKAPPKPAPAQRAQQGGRIGSSMRIAFPPNYTDGDSSLLYDDGEKVIDENGNVNYLVSIPLTSDAGKLWRRKVGTFLAHRVLDIDRSRRSVWFVDKFPEGYALYEHRKGPSYKPRTDHYLVGCELGHIFRSPAEFALHAKRIFDVANASDPSEAPPCECKYCSGAIQSDISRKLFNLNLKPRKKKA
;
A
#
# COMPACT_ATOMS: atom_id res chain seq x y z
N MET A 1 -34.59 19.23 42.20
CA MET A 1 -34.37 19.65 40.79
C MET A 1 -32.93 19.34 40.43
N VAL A 2 -32.68 18.26 39.70
CA VAL A 2 -31.33 17.80 39.32
C VAL A 2 -30.95 18.47 38.00
N ARG A 3 -29.86 19.24 37.99
CA ARG A 3 -29.35 19.93 36.77
C ARG A 3 -28.39 19.00 36.04
N THR A 4 -28.78 18.59 34.83
CA THR A 4 -27.93 17.82 33.90
C THR A 4 -26.78 18.69 33.39
N PRO A 5 -25.53 18.19 33.33
CA PRO A 5 -24.42 18.94 32.77
C PRO A 5 -24.49 19.01 31.23
N PRO A 6 -24.03 20.11 30.61
CA PRO A 6 -24.09 20.29 29.16
C PRO A 6 -23.10 19.38 28.42
N ALA A 7 -23.55 18.85 27.29
CA ALA A 7 -22.77 18.02 26.38
C ALA A 7 -21.54 18.78 25.84
N ARG A 8 -20.36 18.15 25.94
CA ARG A 8 -19.13 18.65 25.34
C ARG A 8 -19.07 18.24 23.87
N THR A 9 -19.28 19.19 22.98
CA THR A 9 -19.02 19.03 21.54
C THR A 9 -17.51 18.92 21.31
N VAL A 10 -17.06 17.78 20.80
CA VAL A 10 -15.66 17.57 20.39
C VAL A 10 -15.57 17.89 18.90
N THR A 11 -14.94 19.02 18.56
CA THR A 11 -14.68 19.41 17.18
C THR A 11 -13.44 18.67 16.67
N VAL A 12 -13.62 17.73 15.75
CA VAL A 12 -12.53 17.02 15.07
C VAL A 12 -12.08 17.83 13.85
N THR A 13 -10.96 18.53 13.97
CA THR A 13 -10.39 19.29 12.85
C THR A 13 -9.56 18.37 11.95
N ILE A 14 -10.17 17.90 10.85
CA ILE A 14 -9.46 17.17 9.80
C ILE A 14 -8.55 18.16 9.04
N ARG A 15 -7.24 18.10 9.31
CA ARG A 15 -6.26 18.88 8.55
C ARG A 15 -6.12 18.29 7.14
N LYS A 16 -6.65 18.99 6.13
CA LYS A 16 -6.33 18.73 4.72
C LYS A 16 -4.81 18.91 4.53
N ARG A 17 -4.08 17.83 4.26
CA ARG A 17 -2.67 17.90 3.86
C ARG A 17 -2.60 18.43 2.43
N ALA A 18 -1.66 19.33 2.17
CA ALA A 18 -1.30 19.73 0.81
C ALA A 18 -0.88 18.50 0.01
N VAL A 19 -1.46 18.32 -1.18
CA VAL A 19 -1.04 17.28 -2.13
C VAL A 19 0.36 17.66 -2.60
N PRO A 20 1.40 16.82 -2.37
CA PRO A 20 2.79 17.22 -2.62
C PRO A 20 3.18 17.32 -4.11
N TYR A 21 2.26 17.04 -5.03
CA TYR A 21 2.54 17.02 -6.47
C TYR A 21 1.39 17.69 -7.25
N PRO A 22 1.70 18.67 -8.13
CA PRO A 22 0.70 19.29 -8.99
C PRO A 22 0.16 18.25 -9.99
N LYS A 23 -1.17 18.22 -10.15
CA LYS A 23 -1.85 17.39 -11.16
C LYS A 23 -1.47 17.90 -12.56
N ALA A 24 -0.86 17.06 -13.38
CA ALA A 24 -0.65 17.35 -14.79
C ALA A 24 -1.98 17.19 -15.56
N PRO A 25 -2.18 17.86 -16.70
CA PRO A 25 -3.39 17.68 -17.50
C PRO A 25 -3.46 16.24 -18.06
N PRO A 26 -4.66 15.63 -18.12
CA PRO A 26 -4.82 14.25 -18.53
C PRO A 26 -4.41 14.05 -20.00
N LYS A 27 -3.48 13.12 -20.24
CA LYS A 27 -3.20 12.59 -21.59
C LYS A 27 -4.09 11.38 -21.87
N PRO A 28 -4.54 11.18 -23.12
CA PRO A 28 -5.33 10.00 -23.49
C PRO A 28 -4.53 8.71 -23.28
N ALA A 29 -5.18 7.71 -22.68
CA ALA A 29 -4.59 6.42 -22.36
C ALA A 29 -4.12 5.67 -23.63
N PRO A 30 -2.92 5.04 -23.63
CA PRO A 30 -2.53 4.15 -24.71
C PRO A 30 -3.33 2.84 -24.66
N ALA A 31 -3.84 2.42 -25.81
CA ALA A 31 -4.59 1.18 -25.99
C ALA A 31 -3.75 -0.05 -25.63
N GLN A 32 -4.23 -0.85 -24.67
CA GLN A 32 -3.57 -2.09 -24.26
C GLN A 32 -3.92 -3.23 -25.23
N ARG A 33 -2.91 -3.74 -25.93
CA ARG A 33 -3.00 -4.94 -26.76
C ARG A 33 -2.89 -6.17 -25.86
N ALA A 34 -3.98 -6.91 -25.74
CA ALA A 34 -4.00 -8.20 -25.06
C ALA A 34 -3.11 -9.20 -25.81
N GLN A 35 -2.10 -9.75 -25.13
CA GLN A 35 -1.41 -10.96 -25.57
C GLN A 35 -1.73 -12.09 -24.59
N GLN A 36 -2.38 -13.12 -25.13
CA GLN A 36 -2.67 -14.39 -24.49
C GLN A 36 -1.44 -15.31 -24.53
N GLY A 37 -1.35 -16.20 -23.55
CA GLY A 37 -0.82 -17.55 -23.76
C GLY A 37 0.56 -17.85 -23.19
N GLY A 38 0.60 -18.52 -22.04
CA GLY A 38 1.75 -19.25 -21.54
C GLY A 38 1.42 -19.96 -20.23
N ARG A 39 1.31 -21.30 -20.24
CA ARG A 39 1.08 -22.15 -19.05
C ARG A 39 2.26 -21.99 -18.07
N ILE A 40 2.09 -21.14 -17.07
CA ILE A 40 2.96 -21.04 -15.90
C ILE A 40 2.36 -22.00 -14.84
N GLY A 41 3.19 -22.90 -14.29
CA GLY A 41 2.79 -23.79 -13.19
C GLY A 41 1.97 -23.02 -12.14
N SER A 42 0.86 -23.61 -11.69
CA SER A 42 -0.23 -22.95 -10.96
C SER A 42 0.27 -22.06 -9.84
N SER A 43 0.57 -20.79 -10.16
CA SER A 43 0.93 -19.79 -9.17
C SER A 43 -0.25 -19.66 -8.21
N MET A 44 -0.03 -19.96 -6.94
CA MET A 44 -1.06 -19.84 -5.90
C MET A 44 -1.38 -18.36 -5.70
N ARG A 45 -2.65 -18.01 -5.93
CA ARG A 45 -3.12 -16.62 -5.98
C ARG A 45 -4.21 -16.36 -4.95
N ILE A 46 -4.15 -15.18 -4.33
CA ILE A 46 -5.18 -14.66 -3.43
C ILE A 46 -5.80 -13.44 -4.11
N ALA A 47 -7.12 -13.43 -4.26
CA ALA A 47 -7.85 -12.24 -4.65
C ALA A 47 -8.26 -11.46 -3.40
N PHE A 48 -8.18 -10.13 -3.44
CA PHE A 48 -8.87 -9.32 -2.45
C PHE A 48 -10.38 -9.48 -2.60
N PRO A 49 -11.15 -9.44 -1.50
CA PRO A 49 -12.60 -9.49 -1.56
C PRO A 49 -13.15 -8.33 -2.42
N PRO A 50 -14.11 -8.61 -3.33
CA PRO A 50 -14.63 -7.58 -4.25
C PRO A 50 -15.63 -6.62 -3.58
N ASN A 51 -16.12 -6.95 -2.38
CA ASN A 51 -17.16 -6.21 -1.68
C ASN A 51 -16.63 -5.07 -0.79
N TYR A 52 -15.31 -4.93 -0.65
CA TYR A 52 -14.73 -3.85 0.15
C TYR A 52 -13.33 -3.45 -0.33
N THR A 53 -13.11 -2.15 -0.39
CA THR A 53 -11.80 -1.50 -0.54
C THR A 53 -11.86 -0.15 0.17
N ASP A 54 -10.75 0.31 0.72
CA ASP A 54 -10.55 1.71 1.15
C ASP A 54 -9.71 2.49 0.12
N GLY A 55 -9.62 1.98 -1.11
CA GLY A 55 -8.92 2.61 -2.20
C GLY A 55 -9.77 3.67 -2.90
N ASP A 56 -9.18 4.83 -3.15
CA ASP A 56 -9.76 5.94 -3.89
C ASP A 56 -8.87 6.26 -5.12
N SER A 57 -9.39 5.97 -6.30
CA SER A 57 -8.69 6.22 -7.57
C SER A 57 -8.40 7.70 -7.83
N SER A 58 -9.11 8.63 -7.16
CA SER A 58 -8.87 10.07 -7.29
C SER A 58 -7.56 10.53 -6.65
N LEU A 59 -6.97 9.69 -5.80
CA LEU A 59 -5.68 9.88 -5.14
C LEU A 59 -4.50 9.37 -5.98
N LEU A 60 -4.78 8.70 -7.10
CA LEU A 60 -3.76 8.21 -8.00
C LEU A 60 -3.09 9.37 -8.74
N TYR A 61 -1.80 9.20 -9.02
CA TYR A 61 -1.00 10.16 -9.75
C TYR A 61 -1.00 9.81 -11.25
N ASP A 62 -0.99 10.85 -12.07
CA ASP A 62 -0.57 10.72 -13.46
C ASP A 62 0.92 10.41 -13.54
N ASP A 63 1.34 9.78 -14.64
CA ASP A 63 2.74 9.51 -14.90
C ASP A 63 3.51 10.82 -15.08
N GLY A 64 4.48 11.03 -14.19
CA GLY A 64 5.37 12.18 -14.23
C GLY A 64 6.42 12.07 -15.33
N GLU A 65 6.74 13.20 -15.93
CA GLU A 65 7.77 13.29 -16.97
C GLU A 65 9.17 13.44 -16.37
N LYS A 66 10.18 12.92 -17.08
CA LYS A 66 11.58 13.11 -16.70
C LYS A 66 12.02 14.54 -17.03
N VAL A 67 11.84 15.45 -16.08
CA VAL A 67 12.38 16.82 -16.13
C VAL A 67 13.70 16.87 -15.36
N ILE A 68 14.74 17.41 -15.98
CA ILE A 68 16.05 17.62 -15.36
C ILE A 68 16.08 19.05 -14.82
N ASP A 69 16.36 19.20 -13.52
CA ASP A 69 16.50 20.51 -12.88
C ASP A 69 17.86 21.15 -13.17
N GLU A 70 18.04 22.41 -12.74
CA GLU A 70 19.29 23.18 -12.89
C GLU A 70 20.50 22.49 -12.24
N ASN A 71 20.27 21.59 -11.28
CA ASN A 71 21.30 20.81 -10.59
C ASN A 71 21.56 19.45 -11.25
N GLY A 72 20.95 19.17 -12.40
CA GLY A 72 21.09 17.90 -13.11
C GLY A 72 20.33 16.72 -12.47
N ASN A 73 19.40 16.98 -11.53
CA ASN A 73 18.60 15.95 -10.87
C ASN A 73 17.23 15.77 -11.52
N VAL A 74 16.62 14.62 -11.24
CA VAL A 74 15.25 14.28 -11.62
C VAL A 74 14.43 13.95 -10.38
N ASN A 75 13.12 14.15 -10.47
CA ASN A 75 12.16 13.81 -9.42
C ASN A 75 10.77 13.56 -10.04
N TYR A 76 10.47 12.31 -10.39
CA TYR A 76 9.21 11.97 -11.03
C TYR A 76 8.73 10.57 -10.63
N LEU A 77 7.42 10.38 -10.69
CA LEU A 77 6.73 9.15 -10.30
C LEU A 77 6.07 8.55 -11.54
N VAL A 78 6.24 7.26 -11.78
CA VAL A 78 5.59 6.56 -12.90
C VAL A 78 4.85 5.34 -12.40
N SER A 79 3.64 5.12 -12.87
CA SER A 79 2.88 3.91 -12.63
C SER A 79 3.62 2.73 -13.25
N ILE A 80 3.67 1.60 -12.54
CA ILE A 80 4.34 0.39 -13.01
C ILE A 80 3.38 -0.79 -13.04
N PRO A 81 3.45 -1.64 -14.08
CA PRO A 81 2.56 -2.77 -14.21
C PRO A 81 2.85 -3.84 -13.15
N LEU A 82 1.82 -4.60 -12.78
CA LEU A 82 1.95 -5.71 -11.82
C LEU A 82 2.88 -6.84 -12.29
N THR A 83 3.18 -6.90 -13.59
CA THR A 83 4.10 -7.85 -14.22
C THR A 83 5.57 -7.46 -14.08
N SER A 84 5.87 -6.22 -13.66
CA SER A 84 7.23 -5.80 -13.32
C SER A 84 7.79 -6.59 -12.14
N ASP A 85 9.12 -6.63 -11.98
CA ASP A 85 9.75 -7.35 -10.87
C ASP A 85 9.36 -6.76 -9.51
N ALA A 86 9.21 -5.43 -9.43
CA ALA A 86 8.67 -4.77 -8.27
C ALA A 86 7.21 -5.18 -8.00
N GLY A 87 6.36 -5.19 -9.03
CA GLY A 87 4.98 -5.67 -8.94
C GLY A 87 4.90 -7.11 -8.42
N LYS A 88 5.69 -8.02 -8.99
CA LYS A 88 5.80 -9.42 -8.54
C LYS A 88 6.29 -9.52 -7.09
N LEU A 89 7.32 -8.76 -6.71
CA LEU A 89 7.87 -8.75 -5.35
C LEU A 89 6.81 -8.31 -4.33
N TRP A 90 6.12 -7.20 -4.60
CA TRP A 90 5.06 -6.70 -3.75
C TRP A 90 3.94 -7.72 -3.61
N ARG A 91 3.44 -8.23 -4.75
CA ARG A 91 2.36 -9.21 -4.76
C ARG A 91 2.72 -10.48 -3.99
N ARG A 92 3.95 -10.96 -4.15
CA ARG A 92 4.47 -12.13 -3.44
C ARG A 92 4.52 -11.90 -1.94
N LYS A 93 5.10 -10.78 -1.49
CA LYS A 93 5.29 -10.47 -0.07
C LYS A 93 3.94 -10.31 0.63
N VAL A 94 3.00 -9.58 0.02
CA VAL A 94 1.66 -9.38 0.56
C VAL A 94 0.85 -10.69 0.52
N GLY A 95 0.87 -11.41 -0.61
CA GLY A 95 0.14 -12.66 -0.76
C GLY A 95 0.59 -13.73 0.23
N THR A 96 1.90 -13.90 0.39
CA THR A 96 2.45 -14.85 1.37
C THR A 96 2.07 -14.47 2.80
N PHE A 97 2.08 -13.17 3.13
CA PHE A 97 1.62 -12.71 4.44
C PHE A 97 0.13 -13.03 4.68
N LEU A 98 -0.75 -12.72 3.71
CA LEU A 98 -2.18 -13.00 3.82
C LEU A 98 -2.47 -14.50 3.94
N ALA A 99 -1.79 -15.34 3.13
CA ALA A 99 -1.93 -16.79 3.19
C ALA A 99 -1.60 -17.36 4.57
N HIS A 100 -0.54 -16.84 5.22
CA HIS A 100 -0.03 -17.38 6.48
C HIS A 100 -0.69 -16.77 7.73
N ARG A 101 -1.16 -15.52 7.65
CA ARG A 101 -1.57 -14.74 8.83
C ARG A 101 -3.05 -14.37 8.85
N VAL A 102 -3.74 -14.48 7.72
CA VAL A 102 -5.15 -14.08 7.59
C VAL A 102 -6.00 -15.27 7.18
N LEU A 103 -5.63 -15.96 6.10
CA LEU A 103 -6.44 -17.04 5.54
C LEU A 103 -6.10 -18.43 6.12
N ASP A 104 -4.94 -18.57 6.77
CA ASP A 104 -4.46 -19.82 7.36
C ASP A 104 -4.42 -21.03 6.38
N ILE A 105 -4.24 -20.74 5.09
CA ILE A 105 -4.24 -21.73 4.00
C ILE A 105 -2.86 -22.35 3.72
N ASP A 106 -1.78 -21.80 4.28
CA ASP A 106 -0.44 -22.40 4.22
C ASP A 106 0.26 -22.36 5.59
N ARG A 107 -0.16 -23.26 6.47
CA ARG A 107 0.45 -23.47 7.79
C ARG A 107 1.89 -23.95 7.73
N SER A 108 2.28 -24.61 6.63
CA SER A 108 3.62 -25.16 6.44
C SER A 108 4.68 -24.07 6.19
N ARG A 109 4.24 -22.89 5.74
CA ARG A 109 5.07 -21.75 5.28
C ARG A 109 6.04 -22.09 4.15
N ARG A 110 5.79 -23.18 3.42
CA ARG A 110 6.64 -23.63 2.30
C ARG A 110 6.16 -23.08 0.96
N SER A 111 4.92 -22.63 0.88
CA SER A 111 4.31 -22.19 -0.37
C SER A 111 4.51 -20.70 -0.61
N VAL A 112 4.72 -20.35 -1.89
CA VAL A 112 4.81 -18.95 -2.32
C VAL A 112 3.46 -18.52 -2.87
N TRP A 113 2.87 -17.51 -2.24
CA TRP A 113 1.58 -16.96 -2.63
C TRP A 113 1.73 -15.55 -3.17
N PHE A 114 0.92 -15.23 -4.17
CA PHE A 114 0.82 -13.89 -4.75
C PHE A 114 -0.59 -13.37 -4.55
N VAL A 115 -0.77 -12.08 -4.22
CA VAL A 115 -2.07 -11.48 -4.51
C VAL A 115 -2.24 -11.39 -6.02
N ASP A 116 -3.45 -11.55 -6.55
CA ASP A 116 -3.69 -11.50 -7.99
C ASP A 116 -3.56 -10.06 -8.53
N LYS A 117 -4.26 -9.14 -7.85
CA LYS A 117 -4.19 -7.68 -8.04
C LYS A 117 -4.20 -7.00 -6.66
N PHE A 118 -3.83 -5.72 -6.60
CA PHE A 118 -4.07 -4.90 -5.41
C PHE A 118 -5.58 -4.60 -5.27
N PRO A 119 -6.04 -4.13 -4.09
CA PRO A 119 -7.43 -3.70 -3.93
C PRO A 119 -7.79 -2.62 -4.95
N GLU A 120 -9.07 -2.53 -5.28
CA GLU A 120 -9.56 -1.49 -6.19
C GLU A 120 -9.21 -0.10 -5.66
N GLY A 121 -8.84 0.82 -6.55
CA GLY A 121 -8.37 2.16 -6.19
C GLY A 121 -6.87 2.24 -5.84
N TYR A 122 -6.14 1.13 -5.81
CA TYR A 122 -4.69 1.13 -5.59
C TYR A 122 -3.86 0.95 -6.87
N ALA A 123 -2.74 1.68 -6.96
CA ALA A 123 -1.73 1.49 -7.98
C ALA A 123 -0.30 1.54 -7.41
N LEU A 124 0.59 0.80 -8.07
CA LEU A 124 2.01 0.74 -7.71
C LEU A 124 2.78 1.71 -8.62
N TYR A 125 3.64 2.51 -8.00
CA TYR A 125 4.45 3.50 -8.66
C TYR A 125 5.94 3.27 -8.39
N GLU A 126 6.75 3.68 -9.35
CA GLU A 126 8.19 3.80 -9.25
C GLU A 126 8.56 5.28 -9.14
N HIS A 127 9.19 5.67 -8.03
CA HIS A 127 9.70 7.01 -7.80
C HIS A 127 11.17 7.09 -8.15
N ARG A 128 11.51 7.93 -9.13
CA ARG A 128 12.89 8.17 -9.55
C ARG A 128 13.34 9.53 -9.06
N LYS A 129 14.36 9.54 -8.18
CA LYS A 129 14.88 10.76 -7.56
C LYS A 129 16.41 10.80 -7.51
N GLY A 130 17.00 11.95 -7.80
CA GLY A 130 18.45 12.18 -7.68
C GLY A 130 19.10 12.45 -9.04
N PRO A 131 20.41 12.23 -9.20
CA PRO A 131 21.13 12.59 -10.42
C PRO A 131 20.52 11.92 -11.65
N SER A 132 20.30 12.67 -12.73
CA SER A 132 19.56 12.23 -13.93
C SER A 132 20.18 11.02 -14.64
N TYR A 133 21.49 10.80 -14.48
CA TYR A 133 22.24 9.68 -15.05
C TYR A 133 22.13 8.39 -14.22
N LYS A 134 21.81 8.49 -12.92
CA LYS A 134 21.67 7.34 -12.02
C LYS A 134 20.69 7.68 -10.89
N PRO A 135 19.39 7.88 -11.21
CA PRO A 135 18.41 8.20 -10.19
C PRO A 135 18.23 7.01 -9.24
N ARG A 136 18.00 7.31 -7.97
CA ARG A 136 17.56 6.32 -6.99
C ARG A 136 16.11 5.95 -7.30
N THR A 137 15.82 4.65 -7.23
CA THR A 137 14.49 4.10 -7.50
C THR A 137 13.86 3.60 -6.19
N ASP A 138 12.70 4.14 -5.85
CA ASP A 138 11.83 3.63 -4.78
C ASP A 138 10.50 3.15 -5.35
N HIS A 139 9.79 2.28 -4.64
CA HIS A 139 8.46 1.81 -5.04
C HIS A 139 7.42 2.20 -4.01
N TYR A 140 6.29 2.75 -4.46
CA TYR A 140 5.20 3.20 -3.62
C TYR A 140 3.89 2.58 -4.05
N LEU A 141 3.12 2.07 -3.10
CA LEU A 141 1.73 1.73 -3.32
C LEU A 141 0.86 2.88 -2.82
N VAL A 142 0.04 3.42 -3.72
CA VAL A 142 -0.82 4.59 -3.53
C VAL A 142 -2.26 4.18 -3.76
N GLY A 143 -3.19 4.78 -3.03
CA GLY A 143 -4.63 4.57 -3.24
C GLY A 143 -5.47 4.68 -1.98
N CYS A 144 -4.91 4.53 -0.79
CA CYS A 144 -5.68 4.58 0.47
C CYS A 144 -6.38 5.93 0.65
N GLU A 145 -7.69 5.93 0.89
CA GLU A 145 -8.55 7.11 1.09
C GLU A 145 -8.02 8.05 2.20
N LEU A 146 -7.30 7.51 3.18
CA LEU A 146 -6.65 8.27 4.26
C LEU A 146 -5.36 8.98 3.81
N GLY A 147 -5.05 8.97 2.50
CA GLY A 147 -3.86 9.57 1.90
C GLY A 147 -2.56 8.85 2.27
N HIS A 148 -2.63 7.57 2.64
CA HIS A 148 -1.45 6.79 3.01
C HIS A 148 -0.68 6.32 1.77
N ILE A 149 0.65 6.51 1.78
CA ILE A 149 1.56 6.04 0.74
C ILE A 149 2.46 4.98 1.35
N PHE A 150 2.27 3.73 0.97
CA PHE A 150 3.05 2.61 1.49
C PHE A 150 4.36 2.49 0.72
N ARG A 151 5.49 2.53 1.43
CA ARG A 151 6.84 2.54 0.82
C ARG A 151 7.50 1.17 0.78
N SER A 152 6.82 0.15 1.29
CA SER A 152 7.25 -1.23 1.15
C SER A 152 6.05 -2.17 1.30
N PRO A 153 6.16 -3.42 0.82
CA PRO A 153 5.12 -4.43 1.04
C PRO A 153 4.83 -4.66 2.52
N ALA A 154 5.84 -4.55 3.38
CA ALA A 154 5.70 -4.74 4.83
C ALA A 154 4.92 -3.61 5.51
N GLU A 155 4.93 -2.40 4.96
CA GLU A 155 4.09 -1.30 5.46
C GLU A 155 2.62 -1.53 5.09
N PHE A 156 2.37 -2.11 3.91
CA PHE A 156 1.01 -2.38 3.42
C PHE A 156 0.41 -3.67 3.98
N ALA A 157 1.20 -4.68 4.36
CA ALA A 157 0.71 -6.01 4.74
C ALA A 157 -0.40 -6.00 5.81
N LEU A 158 -0.24 -5.23 6.89
CA LEU A 158 -1.29 -5.13 7.93
C LEU A 158 -2.51 -4.34 7.47
N HIS A 159 -2.33 -3.41 6.56
CA HIS A 159 -3.44 -2.69 5.95
C HIS A 159 -4.24 -3.61 5.01
N ALA A 160 -3.54 -4.44 4.23
CA ALA A 160 -4.16 -5.49 3.44
C ALA A 160 -4.96 -6.48 4.32
N LYS A 161 -4.43 -6.85 5.51
CA LYS A 161 -5.20 -7.65 6.49
C LYS A 161 -6.49 -6.94 6.91
N ARG A 162 -6.43 -5.64 7.24
CA ARG A 162 -7.63 -4.86 7.59
C ARG A 162 -8.69 -4.91 6.49
N ILE A 163 -8.30 -4.81 5.21
CA ILE A 163 -9.24 -4.91 4.08
C ILE A 163 -9.95 -6.26 4.08
N PHE A 164 -9.23 -7.36 4.32
CA PHE A 164 -9.83 -8.69 4.48
C PHE A 164 -10.75 -8.77 5.69
N ASP A 165 -10.32 -8.24 6.85
CA ASP A 165 -11.12 -8.30 8.07
C ASP A 165 -12.45 -7.56 7.91
N VAL A 166 -12.44 -6.36 7.29
CA VAL A 166 -13.66 -5.59 7.02
C VAL A 166 -14.57 -6.30 6.03
N ALA A 167 -14.01 -6.80 4.94
CA ALA A 167 -14.78 -7.48 3.91
C ALA A 167 -15.51 -8.73 4.41
N ASN A 168 -14.99 -9.38 5.46
CA ASN A 168 -15.55 -10.59 6.05
C ASN A 168 -16.38 -10.32 7.32
N ALA A 169 -16.45 -9.08 7.80
CA ALA A 169 -17.28 -8.73 8.96
C ALA A 169 -18.73 -8.51 8.54
N SER A 170 -19.68 -8.80 9.44
CA SER A 170 -21.10 -8.50 9.25
C SER A 170 -21.34 -6.99 9.17
N ASP A 171 -20.59 -6.22 9.96
CA ASP A 171 -20.54 -4.76 9.95
C ASP A 171 -19.07 -4.28 9.92
N PRO A 172 -18.68 -3.34 9.02
CA PRO A 172 -17.33 -2.79 8.96
C PRO A 172 -16.78 -2.21 10.27
N SER A 173 -17.65 -1.75 11.17
CA SER A 173 -17.32 -1.21 12.48
C SER A 173 -16.91 -2.28 13.50
N GLU A 174 -17.33 -3.54 13.29
CA GLU A 174 -16.95 -4.67 14.14
C GLU A 174 -15.57 -5.22 13.80
N ALA A 175 -15.09 -4.97 12.59
CA ALA A 175 -13.78 -5.45 12.18
C ALA A 175 -12.68 -4.77 13.02
N PRO A 176 -11.61 -5.50 13.40
CA PRO A 176 -10.55 -5.00 14.27
C PRO A 176 -9.85 -3.76 13.70
N PRO A 177 -9.37 -2.84 14.54
CA PRO A 177 -8.69 -1.63 14.09
C PRO A 177 -7.43 -1.96 13.29
N CYS A 178 -7.11 -1.13 12.30
CA CYS A 178 -5.93 -1.35 11.46
C CYS A 178 -4.63 -1.15 12.26
N GLU A 179 -3.78 -2.19 12.27
CA GLU A 179 -2.51 -2.18 12.98
C GLU A 179 -1.33 -1.67 12.13
N CYS A 180 -1.58 -1.22 10.89
CA CYS A 180 -0.50 -0.70 10.05
C CYS A 180 0.10 0.57 10.68
N LYS A 181 1.35 0.90 10.31
CA LYS A 181 2.08 2.05 10.89
C LYS A 181 1.34 3.40 10.72
N TYR A 182 0.53 3.52 9.67
CA TYR A 182 -0.14 4.77 9.32
C TYR A 182 -1.44 4.94 10.12
N CYS A 183 -2.22 3.86 10.30
CA CYS A 183 -3.45 3.89 11.06
C CYS A 183 -3.22 3.83 12.58
N SER A 184 -2.28 3.00 13.04
CA SER A 184 -2.00 2.81 14.48
C SER A 184 -0.97 3.78 15.05
N GLY A 185 -0.19 4.45 14.19
CA GLY A 185 0.98 5.24 14.62
C GLY A 185 2.17 4.39 15.10
N ALA A 186 2.10 3.06 15.02
CA ALA A 186 3.18 2.18 15.46
C ALA A 186 4.43 2.29 14.57
N ILE A 187 5.59 2.01 15.14
CA ILE A 187 6.87 2.06 14.42
C ILE A 187 6.99 0.81 13.54
N GLN A 188 7.29 1.00 12.25
CA GLN A 188 7.42 -0.10 11.27
C GLN A 188 8.43 -1.17 11.69
N SER A 189 9.52 -0.81 12.38
CA SER A 189 10.50 -1.77 12.88
C SER A 189 9.92 -2.72 13.93
N ASP A 190 9.02 -2.23 14.78
CA ASP A 190 8.41 -3.04 15.83
C ASP A 190 7.34 -3.95 15.25
N ILE A 191 6.55 -3.44 14.31
CA ILE A 191 5.65 -4.25 13.48
C ILE A 191 6.44 -5.39 12.79
N SER A 192 7.56 -5.04 12.16
CA SER A 192 8.34 -6.00 11.38
C SER A 192 8.97 -7.09 12.24
N ARG A 193 9.44 -6.72 13.44
CA ARG A 193 9.98 -7.65 14.45
C ARG A 193 8.91 -8.65 14.91
N LYS A 194 7.70 -8.16 15.19
CA LYS A 194 6.59 -8.98 15.68
C LYS A 194 6.05 -9.95 14.61
N LEU A 195 5.94 -9.49 13.36
CA LEU A 195 5.16 -10.23 12.34
C LEU A 195 6.01 -11.05 11.37
N PHE A 196 7.19 -10.56 11.01
CA PHE A 196 8.03 -11.19 9.99
C PHE A 196 9.21 -11.99 10.59
N ASN A 197 9.27 -12.15 11.92
CA ASN A 197 10.38 -12.81 12.64
C ASN A 197 11.77 -12.35 12.15
N LEU A 198 11.89 -11.08 11.74
CA LEU A 198 13.15 -10.54 11.27
C LEU A 198 14.04 -10.27 12.48
N ASN A 199 15.21 -10.91 12.53
CA ASN A 199 16.29 -10.60 13.47
C ASN A 199 16.90 -9.22 13.15
N LEU A 200 16.13 -8.16 13.40
CA LEU A 200 16.60 -6.78 13.27
C LEU A 200 17.38 -6.42 14.53
N LYS A 201 18.66 -6.03 14.36
CA LYS A 201 19.49 -5.53 15.46
C LYS A 201 18.74 -4.40 16.20
N PRO A 202 18.72 -4.41 17.55
CA PRO A 202 18.03 -3.38 18.32
C PRO A 202 18.58 -1.99 17.97
N ARG A 203 17.67 -1.02 17.82
CA ARG A 203 18.03 0.37 17.53
C ARG A 203 18.70 0.92 18.78
N LYS A 204 19.97 1.34 18.68
CA LYS A 204 20.65 2.03 19.79
C LYS A 204 19.82 3.27 20.14
N LYS A 205 19.34 3.36 21.39
CA LYS A 205 18.75 4.60 21.90
C LYS A 205 19.85 5.66 21.85
N LYS A 206 19.61 6.79 21.17
CA LYS A 206 20.47 7.96 21.35
C LYS A 206 20.17 8.47 22.76
N ALA A 207 21.20 8.43 23.61
CA ALA A 207 21.20 9.11 24.91
C ALA A 207 21.20 10.62 24.69
#